data_AF-A0A954P671-F1
#
_entry.id   AF-A0A954P671-F1
#
_cell.length_a   1.000
_cell.length_b   1.000
_cell.length_c   1.000
_cell.angle_alpha   90.00
_cell.angle_beta   90.00
_cell.angle_gamma   90.00
#
_symmetry.space_group_name_H-M   'P 1'
#
loop_
_entity.id
_entity.type
_entity.pdbx_description
1 polymer ?
#
loop_
_entity_poly.entity_id
_entity_poly.type
_entity_poly.pdbx_seq_one_letter_code
_entity_poly.pdbx_strand_id
1 'polypeptide(L)'
;CIEKQARQIMKLLEAGYVQQVLVSHDHAPFYYPEFASADKAAGGWKATSPDYTTVTTKLVPSLKELGATPGDIRQILIGNPARVLAFA
;
A
#
# COMPACT_ATOMS: atom_id res chain seq x y z
N CYS A 1 -3.73 -9.20 -4.57
CA CYS A 1 -3.75 -9.00 -6.04
C CYS A 1 -3.76 -7.50 -6.29
N ILE A 2 -2.74 -7.00 -6.99
CA ILE A 2 -2.46 -5.56 -7.17
C ILE A 2 -3.54 -4.91 -8.03
N GLU A 3 -4.01 -5.60 -9.05
CA GLU A 3 -5.04 -5.16 -9.98
C GLU A 3 -6.36 -4.90 -9.26
N LYS A 4 -6.71 -5.76 -8.30
CA LYS A 4 -7.88 -5.56 -7.44
C LYS A 4 -7.70 -4.30 -6.57
N GLN A 5 -6.55 -4.14 -5.92
CA GLN A 5 -6.26 -2.98 -5.07
C GLN A 5 -6.30 -1.68 -5.88
N ALA A 6 -5.71 -1.67 -7.08
CA ALA A 6 -5.73 -0.53 -7.99
C ALA A 6 -7.16 -0.12 -8.36
N ARG A 7 -8.02 -1.08 -8.73
CA ARG A 7 -9.45 -0.78 -9.00
C ARG A 7 -10.18 -0.19 -7.80
N GLN A 8 -9.93 -0.70 -6.60
CA GLN A 8 -10.55 -0.18 -5.38
C GLN A 8 -10.07 1.23 -5.05
N ILE A 9 -8.76 1.48 -5.18
CA ILE A 9 -8.18 2.81 -4.99
C ILE A 9 -8.78 3.78 -6.03
N MET A 10 -8.85 3.41 -7.31
CA MET A 10 -9.44 4.27 -8.34
C MET A 10 -10.88 4.68 -8.01
N LYS A 11 -11.70 3.80 -7.42
CA LYS A 11 -13.05 4.15 -6.98
C LYS A 11 -13.05 5.23 -5.88
N LEU A 12 -12.04 5.27 -5.04
CA LEU A 12 -11.86 6.34 -4.04
C LEU A 12 -11.41 7.65 -4.70
N LEU A 13 -10.52 7.58 -5.69
CA LEU A 13 -10.05 8.75 -6.44
C LEU A 13 -11.20 9.39 -7.22
N GLU A 14 -11.98 8.59 -7.95
CA GLU A 14 -13.18 9.02 -8.69
C GLU A 14 -14.21 9.71 -7.78
N ALA A 15 -14.29 9.29 -6.51
CA ALA A 15 -15.17 9.87 -5.50
C ALA A 15 -14.57 11.10 -4.78
N GLY A 16 -13.38 11.57 -5.17
CA GLY A 16 -12.74 12.77 -4.63
C GLY A 16 -11.87 12.55 -3.38
N TYR A 17 -11.62 11.32 -2.97
CA TYR A 17 -10.88 10.99 -1.74
C TYR A 17 -9.36 10.92 -1.90
N VAL A 18 -8.79 11.51 -2.96
CA VAL A 18 -7.34 11.45 -3.25
C VAL A 18 -6.48 11.94 -2.07
N GLN A 19 -6.97 12.89 -1.26
CA GLN A 19 -6.26 13.45 -0.10
C GLN A 19 -6.20 12.51 1.11
N GLN A 20 -6.94 11.39 1.10
CA GLN A 20 -7.08 10.46 2.23
C GLN A 20 -6.51 9.07 1.95
N VAL A 21 -5.98 8.82 0.75
CA VAL A 21 -5.43 7.52 0.38
C VAL A 21 -3.94 7.44 0.73
N LEU A 22 -3.57 6.45 1.53
CA LEU A 22 -2.19 6.04 1.78
C LEU A 22 -2.03 4.58 1.32
N VAL A 23 -0.82 4.24 0.87
CA VAL A 23 -0.49 2.87 0.43
C VAL A 23 0.84 2.45 1.04
N SER A 24 0.95 1.18 1.40
CA SER A 24 2.16 0.57 1.94
C SER A 24 2.13 -0.96 1.73
N HIS A 25 3.15 -1.65 2.22
CA HIS A 25 3.36 -3.08 2.02
C HIS A 25 2.91 -3.94 3.21
N ASP A 26 2.64 -3.29 4.36
CA ASP A 26 2.31 -3.96 5.62
C ASP A 26 3.26 -5.13 5.96
N HIS A 27 4.55 -4.95 5.65
CA HIS A 27 5.54 -5.96 5.97
C HIS A 27 5.95 -5.84 7.43
N ALA A 28 5.68 -6.89 8.20
CA ALA A 28 6.05 -7.01 9.61
C ALA A 28 7.17 -8.06 9.78
N PRO A 29 8.45 -7.65 9.84
CA PRO A 29 9.56 -8.59 10.02
C PRO A 29 9.63 -9.16 11.43
N PHE A 30 8.99 -8.49 12.40
CA PHE A 30 8.84 -8.94 13.77
C PHE A 30 7.39 -9.33 14.00
N TYR A 31 7.19 -10.59 14.40
CA TYR A 31 5.88 -11.12 14.78
C TYR A 31 5.98 -11.73 16.17
N TYR A 32 4.86 -11.74 16.90
CA TYR A 32 4.79 -12.35 18.22
C TYR A 32 4.63 -13.88 18.07
N PRO A 33 5.64 -14.69 18.42
CA PRO A 33 5.65 -16.11 18.07
C PRO A 33 4.54 -16.93 18.72
N GLU A 34 4.13 -16.55 19.93
CA GLU A 34 3.09 -17.22 20.72
C GLU A 34 1.68 -17.00 20.14
N PHE A 35 1.45 -15.86 19.49
CA PHE A 35 0.21 -15.62 18.73
C PHE A 35 0.22 -16.37 17.39
N ALA A 36 1.34 -16.38 16.67
CA ALA A 36 1.46 -17.06 15.38
C ALA A 36 1.43 -18.60 15.49
N SER A 37 1.80 -19.16 16.65
CA SER A 37 1.72 -20.60 16.92
C SER A 37 0.28 -21.07 17.19
N ALA A 38 -0.55 -20.23 17.83
CA ALA A 38 -1.97 -20.47 18.01
C ALA A 38 -2.74 -20.55 16.68
N ASP A 39 -2.28 -19.79 15.67
CA ASP A 39 -2.91 -19.69 14.35
C ASP A 39 -2.44 -20.76 13.33
N LYS A 40 -1.62 -21.74 13.76
CA LYS A 40 -1.01 -22.80 12.92
C LYS A 40 -0.32 -22.31 11.64
N ALA A 41 0.04 -21.02 11.56
CA ALA A 41 0.52 -20.38 10.34
C ALA A 41 1.93 -19.78 10.48
N ALA A 42 2.64 -20.03 11.58
CA ALA A 42 3.93 -19.40 11.91
C ALA A 42 4.97 -19.36 10.78
N GLY A 43 4.99 -20.34 9.87
CA GLY A 43 5.86 -20.33 8.69
C GLY A 43 5.54 -19.23 7.66
N GLY A 44 4.28 -18.81 7.54
CA GLY A 44 3.82 -17.75 6.64
C GLY A 44 4.06 -16.33 7.16
N TRP A 45 4.33 -16.18 8.45
CA TRP A 45 4.64 -14.88 9.08
C TRP A 45 6.10 -14.45 8.84
N LYS A 46 6.97 -15.38 8.44
CA LYS A 46 8.37 -15.10 8.09
C LYS A 46 8.51 -14.88 6.59
N ALA A 47 8.08 -13.72 6.10
CA ALA A 47 8.51 -13.27 4.78
C ALA A 47 9.97 -12.78 4.87
N THR A 48 10.94 -13.66 4.64
CA THR A 48 12.38 -13.34 4.80
C THR A 48 12.95 -12.46 3.70
N SER A 49 12.22 -12.30 2.59
CA SER A 49 12.64 -11.51 1.42
C SER A 49 11.48 -10.64 0.91
N PRO A 50 11.08 -9.58 1.66
CA PRO A 50 9.99 -8.71 1.24
C PRO A 50 10.35 -7.88 0.00
N ASP A 51 9.39 -7.69 -0.89
CA ASP A 51 9.50 -6.77 -2.03
C ASP A 51 8.84 -5.42 -1.69
N TYR A 52 9.66 -4.43 -1.37
CA TYR A 52 9.22 -3.05 -1.10
C TYR A 52 9.09 -2.19 -2.37
N THR A 53 9.35 -2.76 -3.54
CA THR A 53 9.20 -2.06 -4.81
C THR A 53 7.81 -2.25 -5.40
N THR A 54 7.00 -3.19 -4.89
CA THR A 54 5.68 -3.53 -5.46
C THR A 54 4.75 -2.32 -5.60
N VAL A 55 4.77 -1.35 -4.67
CA VAL A 55 4.00 -0.10 -4.84
C VAL A 55 4.45 0.68 -6.08
N THR A 56 5.76 0.86 -6.27
CA THR A 56 6.28 1.69 -7.37
C THR A 56 6.35 0.96 -8.70
N THR A 57 6.60 -0.35 -8.71
CA THR A 57 6.80 -1.16 -9.92
C THR A 57 5.54 -1.85 -10.43
N LYS A 58 4.50 -1.99 -9.59
CA LYS A 58 3.25 -2.67 -9.98
C LYS A 58 2.01 -1.81 -9.73
N LEU A 59 1.80 -1.35 -8.50
CA LEU A 59 0.58 -0.60 -8.16
C LEU A 59 0.46 0.72 -8.92
N VAL A 60 1.55 1.51 -8.97
CA VAL A 60 1.56 2.79 -9.70
C VAL A 60 1.28 2.61 -11.20
N PRO A 61 1.94 1.68 -11.93
CA PRO A 61 1.56 1.36 -13.30
C PRO A 61 0.08 1.00 -13.45
N SER A 62 -0.45 0.10 -12.63
CA SER A 62 -1.87 -0.29 -12.71
C SER A 62 -2.84 0.86 -12.44
N LEU A 63 -2.51 1.79 -11.54
CA LEU A 63 -3.32 3.00 -11.32
C LEU A 63 -3.28 3.94 -12.52
N LYS A 64 -2.11 4.11 -13.16
CA LYS A 64 -1.97 4.93 -14.38
C LYS A 64 -2.76 4.34 -15.54
N GLU A 65 -2.72 3.02 -15.73
CA GLU A 65 -3.52 2.32 -16.74
C GLU A 65 -5.03 2.54 -16.56
N LEU A 66 -5.48 2.71 -15.32
CA LEU A 66 -6.87 3.00 -14.97
C LEU A 66 -7.22 4.50 -15.01
N GLY A 67 -6.26 5.38 -15.33
CA GLY A 67 -6.49 6.81 -15.52
C GLY A 67 -6.08 7.72 -14.35
N ALA A 68 -5.38 7.21 -13.33
CA ALA A 68 -4.81 8.08 -12.29
C ALA A 68 -3.81 9.07 -12.90
N THR A 69 -3.96 10.35 -12.58
CA THR A 69 -3.10 11.41 -13.10
C THR A 69 -1.73 11.41 -12.40
N PRO A 70 -0.70 12.04 -12.99
CA PRO A 70 0.56 12.29 -12.28
C PRO A 70 0.36 13.05 -10.96
N GLY A 71 -0.64 13.93 -10.90
CA GLY A 71 -1.03 14.65 -9.69
C GLY A 71 -1.56 13.73 -8.59
N ASP A 72 -2.44 12.79 -8.94
CA ASP A 72 -2.98 11.80 -7.99
C ASP A 72 -1.87 10.93 -7.41
N ILE A 73 -0.98 10.42 -8.28
CA ILE A 73 0.16 9.60 -7.85
C ILE A 73 1.09 10.39 -6.92
N ARG A 74 1.40 11.65 -7.26
CA ARG A 74 2.22 12.52 -6.40
C ARG A 74 1.54 12.77 -5.06
N GLN A 75 0.22 12.99 -5.04
CA GLN A 75 -0.52 13.21 -3.81
C GLN A 75 -0.52 11.97 -2.92
N ILE A 76 -0.77 10.78 -3.47
CA ILE A 76 -0.79 9.51 -2.73
C ILE A 76 0.59 9.17 -2.16
N LEU A 77 1.67 9.35 -2.94
CA LEU A 77 3.01 8.92 -2.57
C LEU A 77 3.81 9.97 -1.77
N ILE A 78 3.48 11.25 -1.87
CA ILE A 78 4.26 12.33 -1.26
C ILE A 78 3.37 13.23 -0.41
N GLY A 79 2.32 13.80 -1.00
CA GLY A 79 1.49 14.80 -0.34
C GLY A 79 0.80 14.27 0.92
N ASN A 80 0.14 13.11 0.83
CA ASN A 80 -0.57 12.50 1.95
C ASN A 80 0.40 12.01 3.04
N PRO A 81 1.47 11.25 2.73
CA PRO A 81 2.44 10.87 3.75
C PRO A 81 3.08 12.06 4.45
N ALA A 82 3.48 13.11 3.72
CA ALA A 82 4.04 14.32 4.32
C ALA A 82 3.03 14.98 5.27
N ARG A 83 1.77 15.13 4.85
CA ARG A 83 0.71 15.72 5.68
C ARG A 83 0.42 14.93 6.97
N VAL A 84 0.52 13.60 6.93
CA VAL A 84 0.10 12.73 8.04
C VAL A 84 1.27 12.34 8.96
N LEU A 85 2.49 12.27 8.44
CA LEU A 85 3.64 11.71 9.16
C LEU A 85 4.75 12.73 9.45
N ALA A 86 4.77 13.88 8.78
CA ALA A 86 5.68 14.94 9.16
C ALA A 86 5.04 15.72 10.32
N PHE A 87 5.48 15.44 11.54
CA PHE A 87 5.14 16.21 12.73
C PHE A 87 5.87 17.58 12.67
N ALA A 88 5.37 18.48 11.83
CA ALA A 88 5.83 19.86 11.75
C ALA A 88 5.08 20.74 12.76
#